data_AF-A0A0K1QRR3-F1
#
_entry.id   AF-A0A0K1QRR3-F1
#
_cell.length_a   1.000
_cell.length_b   1.000
_cell.length_c   1.000
_cell.angle_alpha   90.00
_cell.angle_beta   90.00
_cell.angle_gamma   90.00
#
_symmetry.space_group_name_H-M   'P 1'
#
loop_
_entity.id
_entity.type
_entity.pdbx_description
1 polymer ?
#
loop_
_entity_poly.entity_id
_entity_poly.type
_entity_poly.pdbx_seq_one_letter_code
_entity_poly.pdbx_strand_id
1 'polypeptide(L)'
;MAVDKATLLEAKNLATYLLSNHSIDLKGKKIPLNMLPPETIGPMLYLLTESFVESWAEDQEKAVVLLLSHLRSWRHFIEVLEHCSKSGSKTKAMDSLNRINALLDGGEQREFNRFIGSLAINSDSSMRSEGMLAWTPGLPWRKENVLIAAKRSSLFDGLA
;
A
#
# COMPACT_ATOMS: atom_id res chain seq x y z
N MET A 1 14.18 14.51 14.17
CA MET A 1 14.56 13.10 14.08
C MET A 1 14.31 12.69 12.64
N ALA A 2 15.19 11.89 12.06
CA ALA A 2 15.32 11.70 10.61
C ALA A 2 15.40 10.20 10.36
N VAL A 3 14.59 9.68 9.44
CA VAL A 3 14.55 8.23 9.18
C VAL A 3 15.91 7.78 8.78
N ASP A 4 16.29 6.68 9.38
CA ASP A 4 17.52 6.00 9.04
C ASP A 4 17.49 5.65 7.54
N LYS A 5 18.57 5.97 6.84
CA LYS A 5 18.79 5.59 5.43
C LYS A 5 18.51 4.10 5.21
N ALA A 6 18.69 3.27 6.24
CA ALA A 6 18.30 1.87 6.25
C ALA A 6 16.82 1.64 5.88
N THR A 7 15.87 2.36 6.47
CA THR A 7 14.42 2.20 6.21
C THR A 7 14.07 2.58 4.78
N LEU A 8 14.62 3.68 4.26
CA LEU A 8 14.40 4.08 2.86
C LEU A 8 14.97 3.07 1.87
N LEU A 9 16.15 2.51 2.19
CA LEU A 9 16.76 1.46 1.39
C LEU A 9 15.93 0.16 1.44
N GLU A 10 15.41 -0.20 2.61
CA GLU A 10 14.52 -1.35 2.79
C GLU A 10 13.26 -1.21 1.95
N ALA A 11 12.58 -0.06 2.02
CA ALA A 11 11.39 0.22 1.24
C ALA A 11 11.67 0.21 -0.27
N LYS A 12 12.81 0.76 -0.70
CA LYS A 12 13.24 0.71 -2.10
C LYS A 12 13.46 -0.74 -2.56
N ASN A 13 14.20 -1.53 -1.78
CA ASN A 13 14.48 -2.92 -2.10
C ASN A 13 13.18 -3.75 -2.16
N LEU A 14 12.27 -3.53 -1.21
CA LEU A 14 10.96 -4.18 -1.19
C LEU A 14 10.15 -3.80 -2.44
N ALA A 15 10.09 -2.52 -2.80
CA ALA A 15 9.38 -2.06 -3.99
C ALA A 15 9.93 -2.71 -5.27
N THR A 16 11.26 -2.66 -5.47
CA THR A 16 11.92 -3.30 -6.62
C THR A 16 11.66 -4.80 -6.65
N TYR A 17 11.72 -5.47 -5.49
CA TYR A 17 11.48 -6.90 -5.39
C TYR A 17 10.04 -7.27 -5.78
N LEU A 18 9.04 -6.57 -5.23
CA LEU A 18 7.63 -6.82 -5.50
C LEU A 18 7.30 -6.61 -6.98
N LEU A 19 7.76 -5.51 -7.58
CA LEU A 19 7.54 -5.18 -8.98
C LEU A 19 8.24 -6.13 -9.95
N SER A 20 9.36 -6.73 -9.55
CA SER A 20 10.08 -7.68 -10.41
C SER A 20 9.52 -9.10 -10.33
N ASN A 21 9.04 -9.52 -9.15
CA ASN A 21 8.72 -10.93 -8.88
C ASN A 21 7.23 -11.24 -8.79
N HIS A 22 6.38 -10.26 -8.47
CA HIS A 22 4.93 -10.44 -8.26
C HIS A 22 4.57 -11.59 -7.29
N SER A 23 5.51 -11.96 -6.42
CA SER A 23 5.44 -13.07 -5.47
C SER A 23 6.54 -12.91 -4.41
N ILE A 24 6.39 -13.58 -3.27
CA ILE A 24 7.42 -13.64 -2.22
C ILE A 24 8.07 -15.03 -2.24
N ASP A 25 9.39 -15.08 -2.24
CA ASP A 25 10.15 -16.30 -2.05
C ASP A 25 10.34 -16.57 -0.55
N LEU A 26 9.70 -17.63 -0.05
CA LEU A 26 9.94 -18.15 1.29
C LEU A 26 10.55 -19.55 1.19
N LYS A 27 11.84 -19.65 1.54
CA LYS A 27 12.60 -20.91 1.59
C LYS A 27 12.55 -21.68 0.25
N GLY A 28 12.66 -20.98 -0.87
CA GLY A 28 12.63 -21.56 -2.22
C GLY A 28 11.22 -21.82 -2.75
N LYS A 29 10.16 -21.44 -2.02
CA LYS A 29 8.78 -21.50 -2.49
C LYS A 29 8.29 -20.11 -2.85
N LYS A 30 7.86 -19.94 -4.11
CA LYS A 30 7.19 -18.72 -4.56
C LYS A 30 5.74 -18.71 -4.06
N ILE A 31 5.42 -17.76 -3.19
CA ILE A 31 4.09 -17.52 -2.68
C ILE A 31 3.49 -16.34 -3.45
N PRO A 32 2.40 -16.54 -4.21
CA PRO A 32 1.67 -15.46 -4.86
C PRO A 32 1.16 -14.40 -3.87
N LEU A 33 1.12 -13.13 -4.28
CA LEU A 33 0.74 -12.04 -3.38
C LEU A 33 -0.68 -12.19 -2.81
N ASN A 34 -1.61 -12.77 -3.58
CA ASN A 34 -2.99 -13.03 -3.14
C ASN A 34 -3.11 -14.15 -2.08
N MET A 35 -2.04 -14.89 -1.80
CA MET A 35 -1.97 -15.92 -0.76
C MET A 35 -1.25 -15.43 0.50
N LEU A 36 -0.68 -14.22 0.48
CA LEU A 36 -0.04 -13.68 1.66
C LEU A 36 -1.07 -13.33 2.73
N PRO A 37 -0.77 -13.62 4.00
CA PRO A 37 -1.68 -13.29 5.08
C PRO A 37 -1.67 -11.76 5.34
N PRO A 38 -2.75 -11.19 5.91
CA PRO A 38 -2.84 -9.78 6.27
C PRO A 38 -1.65 -9.27 7.10
N GLU A 39 -1.14 -10.09 8.02
CA GLU A 39 0.01 -9.83 8.88
C GLU A 39 1.32 -9.67 8.11
N THR A 40 1.36 -10.12 6.86
CA THR A 40 2.51 -9.92 5.95
C THR A 40 2.29 -8.73 5.03
N ILE A 41 1.08 -8.56 4.47
CA ILE A 41 0.77 -7.45 3.55
C ILE A 41 0.74 -6.10 4.31
N GLY A 42 0.16 -6.07 5.51
CA GLY A 42 0.02 -4.87 6.32
C GLY A 42 1.35 -4.17 6.60
N PRO A 43 2.38 -4.84 7.14
CA PRO A 43 3.70 -4.24 7.35
C PRO A 43 4.38 -3.79 6.06
N MET A 44 4.21 -4.51 4.94
CA MET A 44 4.74 -4.08 3.64
C MET A 44 4.08 -2.76 3.19
N LEU A 45 2.75 -2.66 3.29
CA LEU A 45 2.02 -1.43 3.01
C LEU A 45 2.45 -0.28 3.93
N TYR A 46 2.62 -0.55 5.22
CA TYR A 46 3.11 0.42 6.18
C TYR A 46 4.47 0.97 5.74
N LEU A 47 5.47 0.10 5.51
CA LEU A 47 6.83 0.51 5.13
C LEU A 47 6.85 1.33 3.84
N LEU A 48 6.10 0.89 2.83
CA LEU A 48 6.05 1.55 1.53
C LEU A 48 5.36 2.91 1.61
N THR A 49 4.23 3.02 2.33
CA THR A 49 3.51 4.29 2.47
C THR A 49 4.27 5.30 3.33
N GLU A 50 4.89 4.85 4.41
CA GLU A 50 5.73 5.68 5.29
C GLU A 50 6.96 6.21 4.55
N SER A 51 7.58 5.40 3.69
CA SER A 51 8.76 5.82 2.91
C SER A 51 8.40 6.66 1.69
N PHE A 52 7.20 6.45 1.11
CA PHE A 52 6.79 7.13 -0.12
C PHE A 52 6.50 8.61 0.12
N VAL A 53 5.87 8.95 1.25
CA VAL A 53 5.57 10.35 1.60
C VAL A 53 6.83 11.23 1.69
N GLU A 54 8.00 10.59 1.83
CA GLU A 54 9.29 11.24 2.05
C GLU A 54 10.23 11.17 0.85
N SER A 55 10.29 10.01 0.21
CA SER A 55 11.18 9.80 -0.96
C SER A 55 10.53 10.23 -2.28
N TRP A 56 9.20 10.24 -2.33
CA TRP A 56 8.39 10.45 -3.54
C TRP A 56 8.77 9.48 -4.68
N ALA A 57 9.28 8.30 -4.31
CA ALA A 57 9.75 7.30 -5.25
C ALA A 57 8.56 6.58 -5.91
N GLU A 58 8.41 6.74 -7.22
CA GLU A 58 7.32 6.13 -8.01
C GLU A 58 7.18 4.63 -7.80
N ASP A 59 8.30 3.91 -7.67
CA ASP A 59 8.27 2.46 -7.52
C ASP A 59 7.64 2.03 -6.19
N GLN A 60 7.75 2.86 -5.14
CA GLN A 60 7.09 2.57 -3.86
C GLN A 60 5.57 2.67 -4.02
N GLU A 61 5.07 3.69 -4.71
CA GLU A 61 3.65 3.79 -5.01
C GLU A 61 3.16 2.63 -5.90
N LYS A 62 3.89 2.31 -6.97
CA LYS A 62 3.55 1.17 -7.84
C LYS A 62 3.48 -0.13 -7.04
N ALA A 63 4.37 -0.33 -6.07
CA ALA A 63 4.34 -1.49 -5.19
C ALA A 63 3.14 -1.48 -4.22
N VAL A 64 2.75 -0.32 -3.68
CA VAL A 64 1.52 -0.17 -2.89
C VAL A 64 0.30 -0.55 -3.73
N VAL A 65 0.19 -0.02 -4.96
CA VAL A 65 -0.88 -0.37 -5.90
C VAL A 65 -0.89 -1.86 -6.17
N LEU A 66 0.28 -2.47 -6.43
CA LEU A 66 0.39 -3.89 -6.69
C LEU A 66 -0.19 -4.70 -5.52
N LEU A 67 0.22 -4.43 -4.28
CA LEU A 67 -0.27 -5.14 -3.10
C LEU A 67 -1.79 -5.01 -2.94
N LEU A 68 -2.31 -3.78 -3.02
CA LEU A 68 -3.75 -3.53 -2.86
C LEU A 68 -4.57 -4.18 -3.98
N SER A 69 -4.10 -4.15 -5.22
CA SER A 69 -4.81 -4.71 -6.38
C SER A 69 -4.99 -6.23 -6.30
N HIS A 70 -4.19 -6.93 -5.50
CA HIS A 70 -4.35 -8.37 -5.27
C HIS A 70 -5.44 -8.72 -4.26
N LEU A 71 -5.97 -7.75 -3.52
CA LEU A 71 -7.03 -7.95 -2.54
C LEU A 71 -8.36 -8.16 -3.25
N ARG A 72 -9.12 -9.18 -2.83
CA ARG A 72 -10.31 -9.66 -3.56
C ARG A 72 -11.63 -9.35 -2.89
N SER A 73 -11.67 -9.12 -1.57
CA SER A 73 -12.90 -8.86 -0.82
C SER A 73 -12.72 -7.75 0.20
N TRP A 74 -13.83 -7.11 0.57
CA TRP A 74 -13.87 -6.09 1.62
C TRP A 74 -13.30 -6.59 2.95
N ARG A 75 -13.65 -7.82 3.35
CA ARG A 75 -13.15 -8.43 4.59
C ARG A 75 -11.63 -8.52 4.60
N HIS A 76 -11.05 -9.04 3.51
CA HIS A 76 -9.59 -9.19 3.40
C HIS A 76 -8.90 -7.82 3.38
N PHE A 77 -9.47 -6.84 2.68
CA PHE A 77 -8.96 -5.47 2.67
C PHE A 77 -8.94 -4.84 4.07
N ILE A 78 -10.03 -4.97 4.84
CA ILE A 78 -10.09 -4.45 6.21
C ILE A 78 -9.05 -5.13 7.11
N GLU A 79 -8.91 -6.45 7.03
CA GLU A 79 -7.90 -7.18 7.81
C GLU A 79 -6.48 -6.70 7.49
N VAL A 80 -6.15 -6.49 6.21
CA VAL A 80 -4.85 -5.95 5.81
C VAL A 80 -4.62 -4.56 6.41
N LEU A 81 -5.63 -3.69 6.38
CA LEU A 81 -5.55 -2.36 7.00
C LEU A 81 -5.38 -2.45 8.52
N GLU A 82 -6.06 -3.39 9.18
CA GLU A 82 -5.89 -3.64 10.61
C GLU A 82 -4.46 -4.09 10.96
N HIS A 83 -3.70 -4.67 10.04
CA HIS A 83 -2.30 -5.07 10.26
C HIS A 83 -1.28 -4.08 9.69
N CYS A 84 -1.70 -2.91 9.22
CA CYS A 84 -0.84 -1.91 8.59
C CYS A 84 -0.10 -1.05 9.64
N SER A 85 0.82 -1.71 10.35
CA SER A 85 1.76 -1.14 11.33
C SER A 85 3.15 -1.75 11.16
N LYS A 86 4.20 -1.08 11.69
CA LYS A 86 5.59 -1.52 11.58
C LYS A 86 5.83 -2.97 12.01
N SER A 87 5.17 -3.42 13.07
CA SER A 87 5.31 -4.78 13.63
C SER A 87 4.22 -5.75 13.15
N GLY A 88 3.26 -5.30 12.33
CA GLY A 88 2.07 -6.08 11.99
C GLY A 88 1.08 -6.22 13.14
N SER A 89 1.27 -5.50 14.25
CA SER A 89 0.30 -5.42 15.33
C SER A 89 -1.01 -4.78 14.85
N LYS A 90 -2.11 -5.19 15.49
CA LYS A 90 -3.44 -4.69 15.13
C LYS A 90 -3.56 -3.19 15.41
N THR A 91 -3.95 -2.42 14.40
CA THR A 91 -4.25 -0.99 14.43
C THR A 91 -5.69 -0.74 13.97
N LYS A 92 -6.16 0.50 14.11
CA LYS A 92 -7.46 0.89 13.56
C LYS A 92 -7.34 0.96 12.04
N ALA A 93 -8.12 0.14 11.32
CA ALA A 93 -8.14 0.13 9.85
C ALA A 93 -8.35 1.52 9.24
N MET A 94 -9.15 2.37 9.90
CA MET A 94 -9.42 3.73 9.43
C MET A 94 -8.16 4.60 9.40
N ASP A 95 -7.24 4.43 10.35
CA ASP A 95 -6.01 5.23 10.41
C ASP A 95 -5.10 4.87 9.22
N SER A 96 -4.99 3.57 8.92
CA SER A 96 -4.27 3.07 7.75
C SER A 96 -4.93 3.46 6.42
N LEU A 97 -6.26 3.49 6.37
CA LEU A 97 -7.00 3.99 5.21
C LEU A 97 -6.75 5.48 4.99
N ASN A 98 -6.78 6.28 6.05
CA ASN A 98 -6.47 7.72 6.00
C ASN A 98 -5.05 7.96 5.52
N ARG A 99 -4.08 7.15 5.96
CA ARG A 99 -2.70 7.19 5.48
C ARG A 99 -2.62 6.96 3.97
N ILE A 100 -3.29 5.94 3.45
CA ILE A 100 -3.32 5.68 2.00
C ILE A 100 -3.98 6.84 1.26
N ASN A 101 -5.16 7.30 1.70
CA ASN A 101 -5.87 8.42 1.07
C ASN A 101 -5.04 9.71 1.03
N ALA A 102 -4.22 9.97 2.04
CA ALA A 102 -3.35 11.15 2.07
C ALA A 102 -2.31 11.17 0.94
N LEU A 103 -2.00 10.02 0.32
CA LEU A 103 -1.03 9.91 -0.77
C LEU A 103 -1.65 10.12 -2.15
N LEU A 104 -2.98 10.15 -2.25
CA LEU A 104 -3.71 10.14 -3.50
C LEU A 104 -4.09 11.54 -3.94
N ASP A 105 -3.87 11.85 -5.21
CA ASP A 105 -4.47 13.03 -5.82
C ASP A 105 -5.96 12.84 -6.11
N GLY A 106 -6.64 13.88 -6.59
CA GLY A 106 -8.08 13.82 -6.85
C GLY A 106 -8.48 12.81 -7.93
N GLY A 107 -7.58 12.47 -8.87
CA GLY A 107 -7.79 11.42 -9.87
C GLY A 107 -7.64 10.04 -9.25
N GLU A 108 -6.52 9.81 -8.57
CA GLU A 108 -6.19 8.55 -7.90
C GLU A 108 -7.22 8.19 -6.83
N GLN A 109 -7.69 9.17 -6.06
CA GLN A 109 -8.74 8.98 -5.05
C GLN A 109 -10.05 8.47 -5.66
N ARG A 110 -10.44 8.94 -6.86
CA ARG A 110 -11.65 8.45 -7.54
C ARG A 110 -11.50 6.99 -7.97
N GLU A 111 -10.33 6.62 -8.48
CA GLU A 111 -10.03 5.24 -8.86
C GLU A 111 -9.99 4.33 -7.64
N PHE A 112 -9.36 4.77 -6.57
CA PHE A 112 -9.29 4.03 -5.31
C PHE A 112 -10.66 3.82 -4.67
N ASN A 113 -11.53 4.84 -4.70
CA ASN A 113 -12.91 4.71 -4.23
C ASN A 113 -13.70 3.69 -5.06
N ARG A 114 -13.51 3.66 -6.39
CA ARG A 114 -14.13 2.65 -7.26
C ARG A 114 -13.60 1.25 -6.95
N PHE A 115 -12.29 1.12 -6.75
CA PHE A 115 -11.67 -0.14 -6.35
C PHE A 115 -12.24 -0.65 -5.02
N ILE A 116 -12.34 0.20 -3.99
CA ILE A 116 -12.97 -0.13 -2.72
C ILE A 116 -14.44 -0.53 -2.91
N GLY A 117 -15.20 0.20 -3.72
CA GLY A 117 -16.58 -0.15 -4.03
C GLY A 117 -16.69 -1.56 -4.64
N SER A 118 -15.74 -1.94 -5.50
CA SER A 118 -15.69 -3.29 -6.08
C SER A 118 -15.41 -4.37 -5.03
N LEU A 119 -14.63 -4.07 -3.98
CA LEU A 119 -14.37 -5.00 -2.87
C LEU A 119 -15.61 -5.26 -2.02
N ALA A 120 -16.47 -4.24 -1.86
CA ALA A 120 -17.71 -4.32 -1.09
C ALA A 120 -18.81 -5.10 -1.82
N ILE A 121 -18.90 -4.95 -3.15
CA ILE A 121 -19.89 -5.65 -3.98
C ILE A 121 -19.52 -7.13 -4.16
N ASN A 122 -18.22 -7.43 -4.31
CA ASN A 122 -17.73 -8.80 -4.49
C ASN A 122 -17.38 -9.44 -3.13
N SER A 123 -18.38 -9.62 -2.26
CA SER A 123 -18.21 -10.37 -1.00
C SER A 123 -17.86 -11.84 -1.27
N ASP A 124 -18.31 -12.38 -2.41
CA ASP A 124 -17.96 -13.72 -2.89
C ASP A 124 -16.87 -13.63 -3.97
N SER A 125 -15.71 -14.22 -3.66
CA SER A 125 -14.44 -14.07 -4.38
C SER A 125 -14.39 -14.54 -5.85
N SER A 126 -15.48 -15.12 -6.38
CA SER A 126 -15.49 -15.82 -7.67
C SER A 126 -15.70 -14.93 -8.91
N MET A 127 -16.02 -13.64 -8.75
CA MET A 127 -16.48 -12.80 -9.88
C MET A 127 -15.60 -11.59 -10.23
N ARG A 128 -14.43 -11.39 -9.60
CA ARG A 128 -13.58 -10.25 -9.98
C ARG A 128 -12.83 -10.52 -11.28
N SER A 129 -13.02 -9.63 -12.27
CA SER A 129 -12.11 -9.50 -13.41
C SER A 129 -10.68 -9.41 -12.89
N GLU A 130 -9.81 -10.29 -13.37
CA GLU A 130 -8.38 -10.14 -13.21
C GLU A 130 -7.95 -8.77 -13.77
N GLY A 131 -7.01 -8.10 -13.09
CA GLY A 131 -6.38 -6.88 -13.61
C GLY A 131 -6.97 -5.53 -13.19
N MET A 132 -8.00 -5.46 -12.33
CA MET A 132 -8.43 -4.15 -11.77
C MET A 132 -7.39 -3.62 -10.78
N LEU A 133 -6.74 -2.51 -11.12
CA LEU A 133 -5.83 -1.80 -10.24
C LEU A 133 -6.57 -1.05 -9.12
N ALA A 134 -5.89 -0.87 -7.98
CA ALA A 134 -6.35 -0.02 -6.89
C ALA A 134 -6.47 1.45 -7.35
N TRP A 135 -5.45 1.95 -8.04
CA TRP A 135 -5.46 3.17 -8.84
C TRP A 135 -4.30 3.11 -9.84
N THR A 136 -4.25 4.06 -10.77
CA THR A 136 -3.16 4.25 -11.72
C THR A 136 -2.13 5.20 -11.12
N PRO A 137 -0.90 4.75 -10.79
CA PRO A 137 0.13 5.63 -10.23
C PRO A 137 0.42 6.83 -11.13
N GLY A 138 0.33 8.03 -10.57
CA GLY A 138 0.67 9.28 -11.23
C GLY A 138 2.16 9.62 -11.16
N LEU A 139 2.52 10.69 -11.86
CA LEU A 139 3.87 11.25 -11.81
C LEU A 139 4.04 12.05 -10.50
N PRO A 140 5.12 11.86 -9.71
CA PRO A 140 5.22 12.42 -8.35
C PRO A 140 5.05 13.94 -8.29
N TRP A 141 5.54 14.68 -9.28
CA TRP A 141 5.40 16.14 -9.32
C TRP A 141 3.95 16.63 -9.45
N ARG A 142 3.04 15.81 -10.01
CA ARG A 142 1.60 16.15 -10.05
C ARG A 142 0.97 16.09 -8.65
N LYS A 143 1.68 15.47 -7.70
CA LYS A 143 1.23 15.19 -6.34
C LYS A 143 2.07 15.90 -5.30
N GLU A 144 2.97 16.79 -5.71
CA GLU A 144 3.84 17.55 -4.80
C GLU A 144 3.04 18.17 -3.64
N ASN A 145 1.96 18.90 -3.94
CA ASN A 145 1.12 19.51 -2.91
C ASN A 145 0.45 18.47 -1.99
N VAL A 146 0.05 17.33 -2.55
CA VAL A 146 -0.57 16.21 -1.82
C VAL A 146 0.45 15.60 -0.85
N LEU A 147 1.64 15.26 -1.35
CA LEU A 147 2.69 14.62 -0.56
C LEU A 147 3.28 15.57 0.50
N ILE A 148 3.40 16.88 0.22
CA ILE A 148 3.77 17.88 1.22
C ILE A 148 2.69 17.98 2.31
N ALA A 149 1.41 17.99 1.95
CA ALA A 149 0.33 18.02 2.93
C ALA A 149 0.29 16.74 3.78
N ALA A 150 0.47 15.57 3.14
CA ALA A 150 0.56 14.27 3.80
C ALA A 150 1.73 14.23 4.79
N LYS A 151 2.93 14.68 4.39
CA LYS A 151 4.10 14.76 5.27
C LYS A 151 3.89 15.67 6.48
N ARG A 152 3.08 16.73 6.34
CA ARG A 152 2.74 17.65 7.44
C ARG A 152 1.58 17.16 8.30
N SER A 153 0.92 16.08 7.91
CA SER A 153 -0.15 15.47 8.68
C SER A 153 0.40 14.62 9.83
N SER A 154 -0.44 14.34 10.82
CA SER A 154 -0.12 13.38 11.90
C SER A 154 -0.46 11.92 11.52
N LEU A 155 -0.59 11.60 10.22
CA LEU A 155 -0.96 10.27 9.75
C LEU A 155 0.25 9.35 9.53
N PHE A 156 1.43 9.95 9.44
CA PHE A 156 2.70 9.26 9.26
C PHE A 156 3.46 9.39 10.56
N ASP A 157 4.07 8.28 11.00
CA ASP A 157 4.80 8.26 12.26
C ASP A 157 6.03 9.17 12.20
N GLY A 158 6.40 9.54 10.99
CA GLY A 158 7.49 10.42 10.74
C GLY A 158 8.78 9.62 10.75
N LEU A 159 9.68 10.16 9.97
CA LEU A 159 11.01 9.67 9.79
C LEU A 159 11.82 9.86 11.08
N ALA A 160 11.77 8.93 12.04
CA ALA A 160 12.50 9.01 13.31
C ALA A 160 13.99 8.70 13.15
#